data_AF-A0A1V8QAQ2-F1
#
_entry.id   AF-A0A1V8QAQ2-F1
#
_cell.length_a   1.000
_cell.length_b   1.000
_cell.length_c   1.000
_cell.angle_alpha   90.00
_cell.angle_beta   90.00
_cell.angle_gamma   90.00
#
_symmetry.space_group_name_H-M   'P 1'
#
loop_
_entity.id
_entity.type
_entity.pdbx_description
1 polymer ?
#
loop_
_entity_poly.entity_id
_entity_poly.type
_entity_poly.pdbx_seq_one_letter_code
_entity_poly.pdbx_strand_id
1 'polypeptide(L)'
;MLLLSSYTVMCLVFAQHFSMHHLGILLGFFIAVLAIDCDERRIGVDDWPAWCATMADQFAGKLGVKKARNYLIMLKALALGAMLISVYWTINASICDIRYEYSSSRTVASFIKTNHLEQYRWMAGWTRINSMNASPDVKARIKQGGYCANGKDCIDYTSWVSGTLVTADPYFKRTLMSNAYKGRSYISWEWCIDPYAGKQDIETWRSWGEPEFYDTIYQPFFFSALGYDRNDYTKIRIAETVTPWKDQRSRGSVEIYVRNDIYKNVLHSPDTGIAWPDGAKRR
;
A
#
# COMPACT_ATOMS: atom_id res chain seq x y z
N MET A 1 -12.16 -2.78 33.07
CA MET A 1 -10.66 -2.82 33.07
C MET A 1 -10.11 -4.03 32.32
N LEU A 2 -10.81 -5.18 32.26
CA LEU A 2 -10.42 -6.34 31.44
C LEU A 2 -10.19 -6.00 29.96
N LEU A 3 -11.04 -5.13 29.39
CA LEU A 3 -10.89 -4.60 28.04
C LEU A 3 -9.73 -3.61 27.89
N LEU A 4 -9.49 -2.77 28.89
CA LEU A 4 -8.40 -1.80 28.87
C LEU A 4 -7.05 -2.51 29.04
N SER A 5 -6.99 -3.55 29.88
CA SER A 5 -5.80 -4.39 30.04
C SER A 5 -5.54 -5.23 28.80
N SER A 6 -6.57 -5.81 28.18
CA SER A 6 -6.39 -6.54 26.90
C SER A 6 -6.05 -5.58 25.77
N TYR A 7 -6.62 -4.37 25.70
CA TYR A 7 -6.19 -3.32 24.78
C TYR A 7 -4.73 -2.91 25.03
N THR A 8 -4.32 -2.73 26.28
CA THR A 8 -2.94 -2.34 26.62
C THR A 8 -1.94 -3.44 26.28
N VAL A 9 -2.24 -4.69 26.63
CA VAL A 9 -1.42 -5.86 26.27
C VAL A 9 -1.36 -6.03 24.75
N MET A 10 -2.49 -5.88 24.06
CA MET A 10 -2.55 -5.94 22.60
C MET A 10 -1.76 -4.81 21.96
N CYS A 11 -1.81 -3.58 22.50
CA CYS A 11 -0.96 -2.47 22.08
C CYS A 11 0.54 -2.75 22.28
N LEU A 12 0.93 -3.36 23.41
CA LEU A 12 2.33 -3.72 23.69
C LEU A 12 2.84 -4.82 22.75
N VAL A 13 2.05 -5.88 22.54
CA VAL A 13 2.34 -6.96 21.59
C VAL A 13 2.40 -6.41 20.16
N PHE A 14 1.46 -5.54 19.79
CA PHE A 14 1.48 -4.89 18.48
C PHE A 14 2.68 -3.97 18.31
N ALA A 15 3.08 -3.20 19.32
CA ALA A 15 4.27 -2.36 19.25
C ALA A 15 5.56 -3.18 19.05
N GLN A 16 5.59 -4.44 19.50
CA GLN A 16 6.73 -5.35 19.32
C GLN A 16 6.73 -6.07 17.96
N HIS A 17 5.56 -6.43 17.43
CA HIS A 17 5.44 -7.30 16.25
C HIS A 17 4.94 -6.60 14.99
N PHE A 18 4.33 -5.43 15.13
CA PHE A 18 3.78 -4.64 14.05
C PHE A 18 4.33 -3.23 14.11
N SER A 19 4.39 -2.53 12.97
CA SER A 19 4.80 -1.14 13.02
C SER A 19 3.72 -0.31 13.73
N MET A 20 4.16 0.63 14.58
CA MET A 20 3.34 1.53 15.39
C MET A 20 2.24 2.28 14.61
N HIS A 21 2.34 2.31 13.27
CA HIS A 21 1.31 2.84 12.38
C HIS A 21 -0.06 2.15 12.45
N HIS A 22 -0.16 0.92 13.00
CA HIS A 22 -1.43 0.19 13.11
C HIS A 22 -2.16 0.38 14.45
N LEU A 23 -1.63 1.17 15.39
CA LEU A 23 -2.27 1.40 16.70
C LEU A 23 -3.69 1.98 16.60
N GLY A 24 -3.98 2.76 15.55
CA GLY A 24 -5.33 3.29 15.30
C GLY A 24 -6.38 2.21 15.04
N ILE A 25 -6.00 1.10 14.41
CA ILE A 25 -6.90 -0.05 14.15
C ILE A 25 -7.29 -0.71 15.47
N LEU A 26 -6.34 -0.85 16.41
CA LEU A 26 -6.60 -1.42 17.73
C LEU A 26 -7.52 -0.53 18.55
N LEU A 27 -7.34 0.80 18.47
CA LEU A 27 -8.25 1.73 19.14
C LEU A 27 -9.66 1.63 18.57
N GLY A 28 -9.79 1.55 17.24
CA GLY A 28 -11.08 1.34 16.58
C GLY A 28 -11.77 0.06 17.06
N PHE A 29 -11.03 -1.05 17.13
CA PHE A 29 -11.53 -2.31 17.68
C PHE A 29 -11.95 -2.19 19.14
N PHE A 30 -11.13 -1.54 19.98
CA PHE A 30 -11.44 -1.33 21.39
C PHE A 30 -12.71 -0.49 21.59
N ILE A 31 -12.89 0.59 20.83
CA ILE A 31 -14.10 1.42 20.86
C ILE A 31 -15.31 0.59 20.42
N ALA A 32 -15.17 -0.24 19.37
CA ALA A 32 -16.27 -1.08 18.90
C ALA A 32 -16.71 -2.09 19.96
N VAL A 33 -15.77 -2.75 20.65
CA VAL A 33 -16.10 -3.67 21.75
C VAL A 33 -16.77 -2.92 22.90
N LEU A 34 -16.24 -1.75 23.31
CA LEU A 34 -16.87 -0.93 24.33
C LEU A 34 -18.30 -0.50 23.96
N ALA A 35 -18.54 -0.18 22.69
CA ALA A 35 -19.86 0.20 22.21
C ALA A 35 -20.85 -0.96 22.29
N ILE A 36 -20.43 -2.17 21.91
CA ILE A 36 -21.23 -3.39 22.04
C ILE A 36 -21.57 -3.66 23.50
N ASP A 37 -20.57 -3.61 24.38
CA ASP A 37 -20.79 -3.88 25.81
C ASP A 37 -21.74 -2.85 26.43
N CYS A 38 -21.63 -1.58 26.03
CA CYS A 38 -22.52 -0.52 26.51
C CYS A 38 -23.94 -0.61 25.97
N ASP A 39 -24.14 -1.24 24.80
CA ASP A 39 -25.46 -1.54 24.24
C ASP A 39 -26.16 -2.66 25.03
N GLU A 40 -25.40 -3.68 25.46
CA GLU A 40 -25.92 -4.76 26.29
C GLU A 40 -26.26 -4.28 27.72
N ARG A 41 -25.34 -3.57 28.37
CA ARG A 41 -25.59 -2.90 29.65
C ARG A 41 -24.55 -1.84 29.97
N ARG A 42 -24.95 -0.86 30.77
CA ARG A 42 -24.02 0.19 31.22
C ARG A 42 -22.85 -0.41 32.00
N ILE A 43 -21.63 -0.14 31.55
CA ILE A 43 -20.39 -0.57 32.21
C ILE A 43 -20.30 0.09 33.60
N GLY A 44 -20.13 -0.74 34.63
CA GLY A 44 -20.11 -0.38 36.04
C GLY A 44 -18.83 -0.80 36.76
N VAL A 45 -18.82 -0.64 38.09
CA VAL A 45 -17.72 -1.08 38.95
C VAL A 45 -17.65 -2.61 39.03
N ASP A 46 -18.79 -3.27 38.85
CA ASP A 46 -18.89 -4.74 38.85
C ASP A 46 -18.15 -5.40 37.68
N ASP A 47 -17.83 -4.62 36.63
CA ASP A 47 -17.01 -5.05 35.48
C ASP A 47 -15.51 -4.94 35.73
N TRP A 48 -15.12 -4.58 36.96
CA TRP A 48 -13.73 -4.45 37.34
C TRP A 48 -13.24 -5.79 37.89
N PRO A 49 -12.04 -6.24 37.48
CA PRO A 49 -11.39 -7.35 38.17
C PRO A 49 -11.32 -7.07 39.67
N ALA A 50 -11.67 -8.05 40.51
CA ALA A 50 -11.80 -7.87 41.96
C ALA A 50 -10.57 -7.19 42.60
N TRP A 51 -9.36 -7.55 42.15
CA TRP A 51 -8.11 -6.95 42.63
C TRP A 51 -8.01 -5.44 42.34
N CYS A 52 -8.58 -4.94 41.24
CA CYS A 52 -8.63 -3.51 40.93
C CYS A 52 -9.54 -2.76 41.92
N ALA A 53 -10.69 -3.34 42.27
CA ALA A 53 -11.59 -2.77 43.25
C ALA A 53 -10.91 -2.70 44.64
N THR A 54 -10.28 -3.81 45.06
CA THR A 54 -9.53 -3.86 46.33
C THR A 54 -8.39 -2.85 46.37
N MET A 55 -7.65 -2.69 45.27
CA MET A 55 -6.56 -1.73 45.18
C MET A 55 -7.07 -0.29 45.20
N ALA A 56 -8.19 0.01 44.54
CA ALA A 56 -8.83 1.33 44.58
C ALA A 56 -9.29 1.69 45.99
N ASP A 57 -9.88 0.74 46.73
CA ASP A 57 -10.30 0.92 48.13
C ASP A 57 -9.10 1.17 49.06
N GLN A 58 -8.02 0.40 48.89
CA GLN A 58 -6.77 0.63 49.64
C GLN A 58 -6.15 2.00 49.34
N PHE A 59 -6.22 2.45 48.08
CA PHE A 59 -5.74 3.77 47.68
C PHE A 59 -6.59 4.89 48.29
N ALA A 60 -7.92 4.71 48.29
CA ALA A 60 -8.87 5.63 48.92
C ALA A 60 -8.68 5.72 50.43
N GLY A 61 -8.42 4.58 51.10
CA GLY A 61 -8.13 4.52 52.53
C GLY A 61 -6.85 5.26 52.93
N LYS A 62 -5.79 5.21 52.11
CA LYS A 62 -4.50 5.88 52.39
C LYS A 62 -4.49 7.38 52.07
N LEU A 63 -5.14 7.81 50.99
CA LEU A 63 -5.10 9.21 50.53
C LEU A 63 -6.29 10.05 51.00
N GLY A 64 -7.35 9.39 51.49
CA GLY A 64 -8.64 10.00 51.75
C GLY A 64 -9.48 10.07 50.46
N VAL A 65 -10.78 9.79 50.59
CA VAL A 65 -11.74 9.63 49.48
C VAL A 65 -11.70 10.80 48.50
N LYS A 66 -11.61 12.05 49.00
CA LYS A 66 -11.60 13.26 48.17
C LYS A 66 -10.33 13.37 47.30
N LYS A 67 -9.14 13.07 47.84
CA LYS A 67 -7.89 13.07 47.08
C LYS A 67 -7.83 11.91 46.09
N ALA A 68 -8.21 10.72 46.51
CA ALA A 68 -8.26 9.54 45.64
C ALA A 68 -9.19 9.75 44.44
N ARG A 69 -10.37 10.36 44.65
CA ARG A 69 -11.29 10.75 43.58
C ARG A 69 -10.64 11.71 42.59
N ASN A 70 -9.94 12.73 43.06
CA ASN A 70 -9.27 13.70 42.19
C ASN A 70 -8.16 13.05 41.36
N TYR A 71 -7.37 12.14 41.94
CA TYR A 71 -6.38 11.37 41.19
C TYR A 71 -7.00 10.46 40.13
N LEU A 72 -8.11 9.78 40.45
CA LEU A 72 -8.84 8.98 39.47
C LEU A 72 -9.39 9.82 38.31
N ILE A 73 -9.92 11.01 38.60
CA ILE A 73 -10.38 11.95 37.57
C ILE A 73 -9.20 12.39 36.70
N MET A 74 -8.06 12.74 37.30
CA MET A 74 -6.85 13.11 36.57
C MET A 74 -6.36 11.96 35.67
N LEU A 75 -6.32 10.73 36.19
CA LEU A 75 -5.91 9.55 35.43
C LEU A 75 -6.86 9.30 34.24
N LYS A 76 -8.17 9.41 34.45
CA LYS A 76 -9.16 9.32 33.37
C LYS A 76 -8.96 10.41 32.32
N ALA A 77 -8.69 11.65 32.74
CA ALA A 77 -8.41 12.76 31.84
C ALA A 77 -7.13 12.53 31.03
N LEU A 78 -6.07 12.00 31.64
CA LEU A 78 -4.83 11.63 30.95
C LEU A 78 -5.04 10.49 29.95
N ALA A 79 -5.77 9.45 30.34
CA ALA A 79 -6.12 8.33 29.45
C ALA A 79 -6.97 8.82 28.26
N LEU A 80 -7.95 9.68 28.52
CA LEU A 80 -8.75 10.32 27.47
C LEU A 80 -7.89 11.18 26.55
N GLY A 81 -6.99 12.00 27.11
CA GLY A 81 -6.04 12.81 26.35
C GLY A 81 -5.18 11.98 25.41
N ALA A 82 -4.67 10.83 25.88
CA ALA A 82 -3.90 9.91 25.04
C ALA A 82 -4.75 9.29 23.91
N MET A 83 -6.01 8.92 24.18
CA MET A 83 -6.93 8.39 23.16
C MET A 83 -7.31 9.45 22.11
N LEU A 84 -7.46 10.72 22.51
CA LEU A 84 -7.81 11.83 21.60
C LEU A 84 -6.75 12.05 20.51
N ILE A 85 -5.47 11.76 20.78
CA ILE A 85 -4.39 11.85 19.78
C ILE A 85 -4.67 10.90 18.62
N SER A 86 -5.02 9.65 18.93
CA SER A 86 -5.36 8.65 17.91
C SER A 86 -6.63 9.03 17.15
N VAL A 87 -7.66 9.53 17.84
CA VAL A 87 -8.88 10.04 17.19
C VAL A 87 -8.55 11.17 16.22
N TYR A 88 -7.72 12.13 16.63
CA TYR A 88 -7.28 13.23 15.79
C TYR A 88 -6.55 12.73 14.52
N TRP A 89 -5.63 11.77 14.66
CA TRP A 89 -4.94 11.19 13.51
C TRP A 89 -5.88 10.43 12.58
N THR A 90 -6.85 9.68 13.12
CA THR A 90 -7.87 9.00 12.32
C THR A 90 -8.74 9.99 11.55
N ILE A 91 -9.16 11.09 12.18
CA ILE A 91 -9.91 12.15 11.50
C ILE A 91 -9.07 12.76 10.37
N ASN A 92 -7.80 13.10 10.61
CA ASN A 92 -6.96 13.69 9.57
C ASN A 92 -6.69 12.71 8.41
N ALA A 93 -6.46 11.43 8.70
CA ALA A 93 -6.34 10.40 7.67
C ALA A 93 -7.62 10.27 6.84
N SER A 94 -8.80 10.23 7.50
CA SER A 94 -10.10 10.16 6.83
C SER A 94 -10.36 11.38 5.94
N ILE A 95 -10.01 12.58 6.41
CA ILE A 95 -10.10 13.81 5.62
C ILE A 95 -9.20 13.72 4.38
N CYS A 96 -7.99 13.17 4.52
CA CYS A 96 -7.10 12.97 3.38
C CYS A 96 -7.67 11.96 2.38
N ASP A 97 -8.19 10.82 2.83
CA ASP A 97 -8.76 9.78 1.97
C ASP A 97 -10.01 10.25 1.22
N ILE A 98 -10.78 11.17 1.81
CA ILE A 98 -11.93 11.81 1.14
C ILE A 98 -11.48 12.86 0.11
N ARG A 99 -10.44 13.64 0.43
CA ARG A 99 -10.03 14.79 -0.39
C ARG A 99 -9.08 14.43 -1.52
N TYR A 100 -8.29 13.40 -1.36
CA TYR A 100 -7.21 13.05 -2.27
C TYR A 100 -7.32 11.58 -2.67
N GLU A 101 -6.91 11.30 -3.91
CA GLU A 101 -6.87 9.94 -4.40
C GLU A 101 -5.77 9.18 -3.65
N TYR A 102 -6.20 8.27 -2.76
CA TYR A 102 -5.30 7.44 -1.96
C TYR A 102 -4.76 6.25 -2.78
N SER A 103 -5.51 5.78 -3.79
CA SER A 103 -5.17 4.57 -4.53
C SER A 103 -4.65 4.90 -5.93
N SER A 104 -3.33 4.89 -6.08
CA SER A 104 -2.66 5.01 -7.39
C SER A 104 -3.24 4.02 -8.43
N SER A 105 -3.64 2.83 -7.99
CA SER A 105 -4.19 1.76 -8.83
C SER A 105 -5.55 2.10 -9.40
N ARG A 106 -6.43 2.71 -8.58
CA ARG A 106 -7.71 3.23 -9.06
C ARG A 106 -7.51 4.35 -10.06
N THR A 107 -6.53 5.23 -9.83
CA THR A 107 -6.17 6.28 -10.78
C THR A 107 -5.76 5.68 -12.13
N VAL A 108 -4.80 4.74 -12.13
CA VAL A 108 -4.34 4.09 -13.37
C VAL A 108 -5.50 3.40 -14.06
N ALA A 109 -6.32 2.64 -13.33
CA ALA A 109 -7.47 1.95 -13.90
C ALA A 109 -8.49 2.92 -14.53
N SER A 110 -8.80 4.02 -13.83
CA SER A 110 -9.70 5.07 -14.32
C SER A 110 -9.15 5.78 -15.55
N PHE A 111 -7.86 6.12 -15.55
CA PHE A 111 -7.18 6.75 -16.68
C PHE A 111 -7.23 5.85 -17.93
N ILE A 112 -6.97 4.56 -17.78
CA ILE A 112 -7.02 3.62 -18.90
C ILE A 112 -8.43 3.51 -19.46
N LYS A 113 -9.44 3.30 -18.60
CA LYS A 113 -10.85 3.14 -19.04
C LYS A 113 -11.43 4.39 -19.68
N THR A 114 -11.18 5.55 -19.07
CA THR A 114 -11.73 6.84 -19.54
C THR A 114 -11.18 7.20 -20.91
N ASN A 115 -9.93 6.85 -21.19
CA ASN A 115 -9.26 7.20 -22.43
C ASN A 115 -9.23 6.04 -23.44
N HIS A 116 -9.99 4.96 -23.17
CA HIS A 116 -10.04 3.76 -24.01
C HIS A 116 -8.65 3.28 -24.41
N LEU A 117 -7.81 2.95 -23.42
CA LEU A 117 -6.41 2.55 -23.65
C LEU A 117 -6.19 1.04 -23.47
N GLU A 118 -7.25 0.26 -23.25
CA GLU A 118 -7.18 -1.19 -23.02
C GLU A 118 -6.70 -2.01 -24.23
N GLN A 119 -6.71 -1.42 -25.43
CA GLN A 119 -6.21 -2.04 -26.66
C GLN A 119 -4.69 -1.92 -26.83
N TYR A 120 -4.04 -1.00 -26.12
CA TYR A 120 -2.60 -0.80 -26.22
C TYR A 120 -1.85 -1.81 -25.38
N ARG A 121 -0.57 -2.05 -25.70
CA ARG A 121 0.26 -2.97 -24.94
C ARG A 121 0.82 -2.28 -23.71
N TRP A 122 0.43 -2.79 -22.54
CA TRP A 122 0.93 -2.34 -21.25
C TRP A 122 1.96 -3.34 -20.71
N MET A 123 3.07 -2.83 -20.20
CA MET A 123 4.05 -3.64 -19.48
C MET A 123 4.26 -3.11 -18.06
N ALA A 124 4.12 -3.99 -17.07
CA ALA A 124 4.44 -3.65 -15.70
C ALA A 124 5.94 -3.59 -15.45
N GLY A 125 6.34 -2.84 -14.43
CA GLY A 125 7.69 -2.87 -13.88
C GLY A 125 8.03 -4.22 -13.28
N TRP A 126 9.10 -4.82 -13.78
CA TRP A 126 9.73 -6.00 -13.17
C TRP A 126 11.15 -5.63 -12.73
N THR A 127 11.59 -6.21 -11.63
CA THR A 127 12.95 -6.07 -11.12
C THR A 127 13.67 -7.41 -11.16
N ARG A 128 14.99 -7.37 -11.33
CA ARG A 128 15.83 -8.53 -11.08
C ARG A 128 15.80 -8.90 -9.61
N ILE A 129 15.87 -10.20 -9.37
CA ILE A 129 15.94 -10.77 -8.04
C ILE A 129 17.31 -10.45 -7.41
N ASN A 130 17.28 -9.99 -6.16
CA ASN A 130 18.48 -9.77 -5.36
C ASN A 130 18.60 -10.85 -4.26
N SER A 131 19.72 -11.56 -4.23
CA SER A 131 20.02 -12.60 -3.22
C SER A 131 19.98 -12.09 -1.77
N MET A 132 20.25 -10.80 -1.53
CA MET A 132 20.24 -10.24 -0.18
C MET A 132 18.83 -10.20 0.42
N ASN A 133 17.84 -9.78 -0.39
CA ASN A 133 16.45 -9.54 0.06
C ASN A 133 15.50 -10.71 -0.25
N ALA A 134 16.02 -11.81 -0.80
CA ALA A 134 15.27 -13.02 -1.07
C ALA A 134 14.79 -13.74 0.21
N SER A 135 13.60 -14.34 0.14
CA SER A 135 13.11 -15.25 1.19
C SER A 135 14.00 -16.50 1.32
N PRO A 136 13.94 -17.24 2.45
CA PRO A 136 14.72 -18.46 2.62
C PRO A 136 14.49 -19.50 1.52
N ASP A 137 13.24 -19.70 1.09
CA ASP A 137 12.87 -20.64 0.03
C ASP A 137 13.48 -20.25 -1.31
N VAL A 138 13.47 -18.96 -1.62
CA VAL A 138 14.14 -18.42 -2.80
C VAL A 138 15.64 -18.63 -2.71
N LYS A 139 16.26 -18.34 -1.56
CA LYS A 139 17.70 -18.53 -1.35
C LYS A 139 18.09 -20.00 -1.56
N ALA A 140 17.25 -20.93 -1.11
CA ALA A 140 17.44 -22.36 -1.36
C ALA A 140 17.35 -22.70 -2.85
N ARG A 141 16.37 -22.14 -3.59
CA ARG A 141 16.24 -22.33 -5.05
C ARG A 141 17.40 -21.72 -5.83
N ILE A 142 17.90 -20.55 -5.43
CA ILE A 142 19.11 -19.95 -6.01
C ILE A 142 20.30 -20.90 -5.85
N LYS A 143 20.47 -21.49 -4.66
CA LYS A 143 21.54 -22.48 -4.39
C LYS A 143 21.40 -23.77 -5.20
N GLN A 144 20.19 -24.15 -5.61
CA GLN A 144 19.92 -25.32 -6.44
C GLN A 144 20.31 -25.11 -7.92
N GLY A 145 20.66 -23.87 -8.32
CA GLY A 145 21.06 -23.53 -9.68
C GLY A 145 19.89 -23.09 -10.57
N GLY A 146 20.20 -22.51 -11.73
CA GLY A 146 19.21 -21.97 -12.69
C GLY A 146 18.82 -20.50 -12.45
N TYR A 147 19.15 -19.95 -11.29
CA TYR A 147 19.02 -18.54 -10.94
C TYR A 147 20.41 -18.00 -10.58
N CYS A 148 20.76 -16.78 -10.96
CA CYS A 148 22.09 -16.25 -10.66
C CYS A 148 22.12 -14.90 -9.93
N ALA A 149 20.97 -14.47 -9.39
CA ALA A 149 20.83 -13.61 -8.21
C ALA A 149 21.81 -12.42 -8.17
N ASN A 150 21.63 -11.51 -9.13
CA ASN A 150 22.46 -10.35 -9.47
C ASN A 150 23.61 -10.58 -10.48
N GLY A 151 23.73 -11.76 -11.10
CA GLY A 151 24.68 -11.98 -12.20
C GLY A 151 24.29 -11.27 -13.51
N LYS A 152 25.25 -11.12 -14.42
CA LYS A 152 24.99 -10.78 -15.83
C LYS A 152 24.50 -12.07 -16.50
N ASP A 153 23.42 -11.98 -17.29
CA ASP A 153 22.76 -13.11 -18.00
C ASP A 153 21.81 -14.00 -17.18
N CYS A 154 21.31 -13.51 -16.05
CA CYS A 154 20.36 -14.25 -15.20
C CYS A 154 18.91 -14.02 -15.62
N ILE A 155 18.05 -15.01 -15.40
CA ILE A 155 16.64 -15.00 -15.83
C ILE A 155 15.74 -15.20 -14.61
N ASP A 156 15.95 -14.29 -13.66
CA ASP A 156 15.29 -14.23 -12.38
C ASP A 156 14.76 -12.81 -12.14
N TYR A 157 13.46 -12.66 -12.30
CA TYR A 157 12.77 -11.40 -12.08
C TYR A 157 11.47 -11.59 -11.30
N THR A 158 11.03 -10.49 -10.69
CA THR A 158 9.83 -10.43 -9.86
C THR A 158 9.08 -9.12 -10.06
N SER A 159 7.75 -9.17 -9.94
CA SER A 159 6.89 -8.01 -10.12
C SER A 159 7.14 -7.02 -8.99
N TRP A 160 7.03 -5.73 -9.28
CA TRP A 160 7.42 -4.71 -8.31
C TRP A 160 6.38 -4.48 -7.20
N VAL A 161 6.82 -4.08 -5.99
CA VAL A 161 5.92 -3.85 -4.84
C VAL A 161 4.93 -2.73 -5.04
N SER A 162 5.33 -1.72 -5.80
CA SER A 162 4.52 -0.54 -6.10
C SER A 162 4.22 -0.45 -7.61
N GLY A 163 4.16 -1.59 -8.30
CA GLY A 163 3.68 -1.63 -9.67
C GLY A 163 2.20 -1.26 -9.69
N THR A 164 1.90 0.01 -9.89
CA THR A 164 0.54 0.55 -9.87
C THR A 164 -0.36 -0.18 -10.86
N LEU A 165 0.21 -0.60 -12.00
CA LEU A 165 -0.43 -1.40 -13.03
C LEU A 165 -0.74 -2.83 -12.58
N VAL A 166 0.16 -3.48 -11.82
CA VAL A 166 -0.06 -4.83 -11.24
C VAL A 166 -1.29 -4.80 -10.34
N THR A 167 -1.38 -3.79 -9.48
CA THR A 167 -2.51 -3.64 -8.56
C THR A 167 -3.76 -3.00 -9.21
N ALA A 168 -3.64 -2.43 -10.41
CA ALA A 168 -4.77 -1.96 -11.22
C ALA A 168 -5.39 -3.06 -12.10
N ASP A 169 -4.67 -4.15 -12.39
CA ASP A 169 -5.13 -5.26 -13.24
C ASP A 169 -6.51 -5.83 -12.84
N PRO A 170 -6.84 -6.00 -11.54
CA PRO A 170 -8.15 -6.52 -11.12
C PRO A 170 -9.36 -5.68 -11.55
N TYR A 171 -9.16 -4.43 -11.98
CA TYR A 171 -10.25 -3.57 -12.47
C TYR A 171 -10.68 -3.91 -13.91
N PHE A 172 -9.96 -4.81 -14.59
CA PHE A 172 -10.19 -5.18 -15.99
C PHE A 172 -10.68 -6.63 -16.13
N LYS A 173 -11.47 -6.89 -17.18
CA LYS A 173 -12.03 -8.24 -17.45
C LYS A 173 -10.95 -9.26 -17.85
N ARG A 174 -9.83 -8.78 -18.37
CA ARG A 174 -8.65 -9.54 -18.80
C ARG A 174 -7.42 -8.79 -18.34
N THR A 175 -6.31 -9.51 -18.16
CA THR A 175 -5.04 -8.88 -17.80
C THR A 175 -4.63 -7.88 -18.89
N LEU A 176 -4.28 -6.67 -18.48
CA LEU A 176 -3.75 -5.64 -19.38
C LEU A 176 -2.25 -5.80 -19.58
N MET A 177 -1.56 -6.38 -18.59
CA MET A 177 -0.12 -6.57 -18.65
C MET A 177 0.23 -7.67 -19.64
N SER A 178 0.94 -7.29 -20.68
CA SER A 178 1.44 -8.24 -21.67
C SER A 178 2.63 -9.05 -21.15
N ASN A 179 3.34 -8.51 -20.16
CA ASN A 179 4.43 -9.20 -19.47
C ASN A 179 3.99 -9.82 -18.15
N ALA A 180 2.75 -10.31 -18.07
CA ALA A 180 2.25 -10.98 -16.89
C ALA A 180 2.82 -12.40 -16.77
N TYR A 181 3.40 -12.74 -15.62
CA TYR A 181 3.89 -14.09 -15.38
C TYR A 181 2.70 -15.06 -15.27
N LYS A 182 2.72 -16.18 -16.00
CA LYS A 182 1.59 -17.15 -16.06
C LYS A 182 0.25 -16.52 -16.49
N GLY A 183 0.26 -15.38 -17.17
CA GLY A 183 -0.96 -14.62 -17.49
C GLY A 183 -1.73 -14.12 -16.27
N ARG A 184 -1.05 -14.03 -15.11
CA ARG A 184 -1.60 -13.62 -13.81
C ARG A 184 -0.61 -12.67 -13.16
N SER A 185 -0.94 -11.39 -13.05
CA SER A 185 -0.05 -10.41 -12.42
C SER A 185 -0.79 -9.53 -11.42
N TYR A 186 -1.56 -10.14 -10.53
CA TYR A 186 -2.21 -9.42 -9.43
C TYR A 186 -1.36 -9.41 -8.15
N ILE A 187 -0.21 -10.08 -8.14
CA ILE A 187 0.64 -10.21 -6.95
C ILE A 187 1.93 -9.42 -7.15
N SER A 188 2.13 -8.42 -6.29
CA SER A 188 3.43 -7.78 -6.09
C SER A 188 4.45 -8.77 -5.52
N TRP A 189 5.70 -8.72 -5.97
CA TRP A 189 6.74 -9.68 -5.61
C TRP A 189 6.41 -11.12 -5.97
N GLU A 190 5.62 -11.37 -7.02
CA GLU A 190 5.50 -12.73 -7.54
C GLU A 190 6.79 -13.14 -8.23
N TRP A 191 7.25 -14.35 -7.93
CA TRP A 191 8.52 -14.88 -8.40
C TRP A 191 8.31 -15.76 -9.62
N CYS A 192 9.18 -15.61 -10.62
CA CYS A 192 9.30 -16.62 -11.66
C CYS A 192 9.86 -17.92 -11.02
N ILE A 193 9.02 -18.95 -10.90
CA ILE A 193 9.34 -20.22 -10.22
C ILE A 193 10.12 -21.18 -11.14
N ASP A 194 10.05 -20.94 -12.45
CA ASP A 194 10.75 -21.71 -13.48
C ASP A 194 11.65 -20.77 -14.29
N PRO A 195 12.98 -20.84 -14.14
CA PRO A 195 13.89 -19.93 -14.82
C PRO A 195 13.92 -20.19 -16.34
N TYR A 196 13.50 -21.38 -16.81
CA TYR A 196 13.38 -21.67 -18.25
C TYR A 196 12.19 -20.93 -18.87
N ALA A 197 11.04 -20.92 -18.17
CA ALA A 197 9.89 -20.12 -18.57
C ALA A 197 10.22 -18.62 -18.63
N GLY A 198 11.02 -18.12 -17.67
CA GLY A 198 11.49 -16.74 -17.72
C GLY A 198 12.34 -16.43 -18.96
N LYS A 199 13.09 -17.40 -19.52
CA LYS A 199 13.90 -17.16 -20.73
C LYS A 199 12.99 -16.96 -21.93
N GLN A 200 12.01 -17.86 -22.04
CA GLN A 200 11.00 -17.83 -23.09
C GLN A 200 10.18 -16.54 -23.01
N ASP A 201 9.81 -16.09 -21.82
CA ASP A 201 9.11 -14.81 -21.61
C ASP A 201 9.94 -13.64 -22.15
N ILE A 202 11.24 -13.55 -21.82
CA ILE A 202 12.12 -12.46 -22.30
C ILE A 202 12.27 -12.48 -23.83
N GLU A 203 12.47 -13.66 -24.42
CA GLU A 203 12.54 -13.81 -25.88
C GLU A 203 11.22 -13.40 -26.54
N THR A 204 10.10 -13.80 -25.94
CA THR A 204 8.76 -13.46 -26.39
C THR A 204 8.55 -11.94 -26.33
N TRP A 205 8.89 -11.30 -25.21
CA TRP A 205 8.76 -9.84 -25.08
C TRP A 205 9.65 -9.09 -26.07
N ARG A 206 10.85 -9.62 -26.36
CA ARG A 206 11.75 -9.07 -27.38
C ARG A 206 11.09 -9.10 -28.77
N SER A 207 10.38 -10.18 -29.10
CA SER A 207 9.72 -10.33 -30.40
C SER A 207 8.60 -9.32 -30.66
N TRP A 208 8.03 -8.73 -29.60
CA TRP A 208 6.93 -7.76 -29.71
C TRP A 208 7.39 -6.33 -29.96
N GLY A 209 8.69 -6.04 -29.84
CA GLY A 209 9.23 -4.68 -29.86
C GLY A 209 8.81 -3.87 -28.62
N GLU A 210 9.02 -2.56 -28.68
CA GLU A 210 8.76 -1.63 -27.58
C GLU A 210 7.27 -1.47 -27.23
N PRO A 211 6.83 -1.60 -25.95
CA PRO A 211 5.42 -1.42 -25.57
C PRO A 211 4.94 0.02 -25.75
N GLU A 212 3.64 0.21 -25.91
CA GLU A 212 3.07 1.56 -25.94
C GLU A 212 3.11 2.24 -24.57
N PHE A 213 2.91 1.45 -23.50
CA PHE A 213 2.86 1.94 -22.14
C PHE A 213 3.67 1.07 -21.18
N TYR A 214 4.32 1.69 -20.21
CA TYR A 214 4.85 0.97 -19.06
C TYR A 214 4.75 1.78 -17.76
N ASP A 215 4.70 1.06 -16.64
CA ASP A 215 4.53 1.63 -15.29
C ASP A 215 5.63 1.15 -14.33
N THR A 216 6.53 2.07 -13.97
CA THR A 216 7.55 1.87 -12.92
C THR A 216 8.24 3.18 -12.55
N ILE A 217 8.68 3.28 -11.29
CA ILE A 217 9.45 4.43 -10.79
C ILE A 217 10.87 4.46 -11.37
N TYR A 218 11.48 3.30 -11.63
CA TYR A 218 12.83 3.16 -12.19
C TYR A 218 12.80 2.56 -13.59
N GLN A 219 13.85 2.76 -14.38
CA GLN A 219 13.98 2.07 -15.66
C GLN A 219 13.97 0.55 -15.43
N PRO A 220 13.00 -0.19 -16.00
CA PRO A 220 12.93 -1.63 -15.83
C PRO A 220 14.16 -2.33 -16.39
N PHE A 221 14.54 -3.48 -15.82
CA PHE A 221 15.66 -4.26 -16.34
C PHE A 221 15.44 -4.68 -17.81
N PHE A 222 14.18 -4.81 -18.22
CA PHE A 222 13.87 -5.24 -19.58
C PHE A 222 14.25 -4.19 -20.62
N PHE A 223 14.50 -2.93 -20.27
CA PHE A 223 15.07 -1.98 -21.24
C PHE A 223 16.45 -2.42 -21.70
N SER A 224 17.35 -2.75 -20.77
CA SER A 224 18.68 -3.23 -21.12
C SER A 224 18.63 -4.64 -21.73
N ALA A 225 17.74 -5.51 -21.25
CA ALA A 225 17.63 -6.89 -21.76
C ALA A 225 16.95 -6.99 -23.13
N LEU A 226 16.04 -6.06 -23.47
CA LEU A 226 15.30 -6.05 -24.72
C LEU A 226 15.84 -5.02 -25.73
N GLY A 227 16.77 -4.16 -25.31
CA GLY A 227 17.39 -3.14 -26.16
C GLY A 227 16.50 -1.92 -26.40
N TYR A 228 15.60 -1.61 -25.46
CA TYR A 228 14.69 -0.47 -25.58
C TYR A 228 15.38 0.83 -25.14
N ASP A 229 15.02 1.95 -25.76
CA ASP A 229 15.52 3.28 -25.37
C ASP A 229 14.48 4.02 -24.52
N ARG A 230 14.89 4.51 -23.35
CA ARG A 230 14.02 5.33 -22.50
C ARG A 230 13.69 6.68 -23.13
N ASN A 231 14.53 7.16 -24.04
CA ASN A 231 14.28 8.40 -24.79
C ASN A 231 13.09 8.27 -25.74
N ASP A 232 12.67 7.06 -26.08
CA ASP A 232 11.48 6.80 -26.89
C ASP A 232 10.17 6.95 -26.10
N TYR A 233 10.25 7.32 -24.82
CA TYR A 233 9.09 7.48 -23.94
C TYR A 233 9.04 8.86 -23.28
N THR A 234 7.81 9.37 -23.20
CA THR A 234 7.46 10.54 -22.41
C THR A 234 6.86 10.09 -21.09
N LYS A 235 7.39 10.62 -19.98
CA LYS A 235 6.82 10.43 -18.65
C LYS A 235 5.66 11.38 -18.44
N ILE A 236 4.49 10.85 -18.09
CA ILE A 236 3.30 11.65 -17.81
C ILE A 236 2.82 11.43 -16.38
N ARG A 237 2.38 12.51 -15.75
CA ARG A 237 1.75 12.48 -14.43
C ARG A 237 0.24 12.45 -14.61
N ILE A 238 -0.40 11.36 -14.16
CA ILE A 238 -1.85 11.15 -14.31
C ILE A 238 -2.63 11.38 -13.00
N ALA A 239 -1.97 11.55 -11.87
CA ALA A 239 -2.56 12.15 -10.66
C ALA A 239 -1.49 12.58 -9.67
N GLU A 240 -1.91 13.37 -8.69
CA GLU A 240 -1.19 13.59 -7.45
C GLU A 240 -1.80 12.71 -6.36
N THR A 241 -0.96 11.95 -5.66
CA THR A 241 -1.37 11.18 -4.48
C THR A 241 -0.97 11.93 -3.23
N VAL A 242 -1.79 11.85 -2.18
CA VAL A 242 -1.46 12.43 -0.88
C VAL A 242 -1.58 11.33 0.16
N THR A 243 -0.45 10.94 0.72
CA THR A 243 -0.40 9.96 1.78
C THR A 243 -0.41 10.68 3.12
N PRO A 244 -1.46 10.52 3.95
CA PRO A 244 -1.44 11.05 5.31
C PRO A 244 -0.45 10.27 6.17
N TRP A 245 0.29 11.00 7.01
CA TRP A 245 1.03 10.43 8.12
C TRP A 245 0.71 11.24 9.37
N LYS A 246 -0.20 10.74 10.21
CA LYS A 246 -0.65 11.43 11.43
C LYS A 246 -1.21 12.82 11.09
N ASP A 247 -0.55 13.89 11.52
CA ASP A 247 -0.85 15.29 11.23
C ASP A 247 -0.16 15.82 9.96
N GLN A 248 0.80 15.06 9.43
CA GLN A 248 1.57 15.41 8.25
C GLN A 248 1.01 14.73 6.99
N ARG A 249 1.48 15.21 5.84
CA ARG A 249 1.10 14.69 4.53
C ARG A 249 2.32 14.67 3.63
N SER A 250 2.53 13.57 2.91
CA SER A 250 3.48 13.52 1.80
C SER A 250 2.71 13.52 0.49
N ARG A 251 3.24 14.23 -0.51
CA ARG A 251 2.69 14.28 -1.86
C ARG A 251 3.53 13.36 -2.75
N GLY A 252 2.86 12.55 -3.54
CA GLY A 252 3.43 11.71 -4.58
C GLY A 252 2.76 12.01 -5.92
N SER A 253 3.30 11.40 -6.96
CA SER A 253 2.70 11.41 -8.30
C SER A 253 2.42 9.98 -8.73
N VAL A 254 1.29 9.79 -9.41
CA VAL A 254 1.05 8.60 -10.22
C VAL A 254 1.59 8.92 -11.61
N GLU A 255 2.65 8.23 -11.99
CA GLU A 255 3.38 8.48 -13.23
C GLU A 255 3.34 7.23 -14.11
N ILE A 256 3.10 7.41 -15.40
CA ILE A 256 3.21 6.35 -16.40
C ILE A 256 4.09 6.83 -17.54
N TYR A 257 4.74 5.90 -18.22
CA TYR A 257 5.56 6.20 -19.39
C TYR A 257 4.83 5.76 -20.64
N VAL A 258 4.84 6.63 -21.64
CA VAL A 258 4.10 6.46 -22.89
C VAL A 258 5.07 6.64 -24.04
N ARG A 259 5.06 5.72 -24.99
CA ARG A 259 5.91 5.81 -26.18
C ARG A 259 5.59 7.09 -26.95
N ASN A 260 6.61 7.76 -27.48
CA ASN A 260 6.51 9.13 -27.98
C ASN A 260 5.52 9.29 -29.15
N ASP A 261 5.36 8.27 -29.99
CA ASP A 261 4.36 8.21 -31.05
C ASP A 261 2.93 8.18 -30.47
N ILE A 262 2.69 7.33 -29.47
CA ILE A 262 1.39 7.23 -28.79
C ILE A 262 1.08 8.51 -28.02
N TYR A 263 2.06 9.05 -27.31
CA TYR A 263 1.89 10.30 -26.59
C TYR A 263 1.43 11.42 -27.54
N LYS A 264 2.10 11.60 -28.68
CA LYS A 264 1.74 12.64 -29.67
C LYS A 264 0.41 12.38 -30.37
N ASN A 265 0.18 11.15 -30.83
CA ASN A 265 -0.94 10.84 -31.73
C ASN A 265 -2.23 10.46 -30.99
N VAL A 266 -2.13 10.00 -29.75
CA VAL A 266 -3.26 9.44 -28.98
C VAL A 266 -3.52 10.24 -27.72
N LEU A 267 -2.49 10.72 -27.00
CA LEU A 267 -2.71 11.48 -25.77
C LEU A 267 -2.71 13.00 -25.97
N HIS A 268 -1.99 13.48 -26.98
CA HIS A 268 -1.83 14.89 -27.32
C HIS A 268 -2.41 15.25 -28.68
N SER A 269 -3.18 14.36 -29.31
CA SER A 269 -3.95 14.76 -30.48
C SER A 269 -5.07 15.73 -30.06
N PRO A 270 -5.34 16.78 -30.86
CA PRO A 270 -6.31 17.82 -30.53
C PRO A 270 -7.75 17.31 -30.33
N ASP A 271 -8.05 16.09 -30.79
CA ASP A 271 -9.40 15.48 -30.77
C ASP A 271 -9.56 14.35 -29.75
N THR A 272 -8.61 14.18 -28.83
CA THR A 272 -8.52 12.97 -28.00
C THR A 272 -9.55 12.87 -26.88
N GLY A 273 -10.22 13.98 -26.54
CA GLY A 273 -11.27 13.99 -25.50
C GLY A 273 -10.77 13.68 -24.08
N ILE A 274 -9.45 13.63 -23.87
CA ILE A 274 -8.83 13.21 -22.60
C ILE A 274 -9.02 14.28 -21.53
N ALA A 275 -9.61 13.86 -20.41
CA ALA A 275 -9.74 14.68 -19.21
C ALA A 275 -8.46 14.59 -18.39
N TRP A 276 -7.61 15.61 -18.46
CA TRP A 276 -6.39 15.66 -17.64
C TRP A 276 -6.70 16.06 -16.19
N PRO A 277 -5.93 15.57 -15.20
CA PRO A 277 -6.18 15.81 -13.77
C PRO A 277 -6.06 17.28 -13.35
N ASP A 278 -5.29 18.06 -14.10
CA ASP A 278 -5.13 19.50 -13.94
C ASP A 278 -6.25 20.30 -14.63
N GLY A 279 -7.24 19.61 -15.21
CA GLY A 279 -8.30 20.22 -16.00
C GLY A 279 -7.83 20.76 -17.35
N ALA A 280 -6.57 20.55 -17.73
CA ALA A 280 -6.04 21.06 -18.98
C ALA A 280 -6.64 20.28 -20.16
N LYS A 281 -7.09 21.00 -21.19
CA LYS A 281 -7.22 20.47 -22.54
C LYS A 281 -5.93 20.81 -23.25
N ARG A 282 -5.01 19.85 -23.38
CA ARG A 282 -3.74 20.09 -24.08
C ARG A 282 -3.99 19.92 -25.58
N ARG A 283 -3.84 21.02 -26.31
CA ARG A 283 -3.95 21.13 -27.78
C ARG A 283 -2.72 20.55 -28.46
#